data_AF-A0A1F2XLH2-F1
#
_entry.id   AF-A0A1F2XLH2-F1
#
_cell.length_a   1.000
_cell.length_b   1.000
_cell.length_c   1.000
_cell.angle_alpha   90.00
_cell.angle_beta   90.00
_cell.angle_gamma   90.00
#
_symmetry.space_group_name_H-M   'P 1'
#
loop_
_entity.id
_entity.type
_entity.pdbx_description
1 polymer ?
#
loop_
_entity_poly.entity_id
_entity_poly.type
_entity_poly.pdbx_seq_one_letter_code
_entity_poly.pdbx_strand_id
1 'polypeptide(L)'
;MAFHRGKKNKRWIIKAVDRGTRRTVAWVIGGRDTATFKRLYDKVKHLENCIFYTDDWDAFSKVLPKDRHIIGKAHTITIEQDNSNTRHHLGRMTRRTKVVSQKEEMIHASLKLWCALTDPTVFKDYQSTFLSIFM
;
A
#
# COMPACT_ATOMS: atom_id res chain seq x y z
N MET A 1 -12.29 -32.46 -6.94
CA MET A 1 -11.73 -31.17 -6.48
C MET A 1 -12.82 -30.11 -6.55
N ALA A 2 -13.54 -29.86 -5.45
CA ALA A 2 -14.58 -28.83 -5.44
C ALA A 2 -13.93 -27.44 -5.33
N PHE A 3 -14.06 -26.61 -6.36
CA PHE A 3 -13.69 -25.19 -6.27
C PHE A 3 -14.64 -24.52 -5.26
N HIS A 4 -14.09 -24.12 -4.12
CA HIS A 4 -14.80 -23.32 -3.11
C HIS A 4 -15.46 -22.11 -3.81
N ARG A 5 -16.79 -21.98 -3.69
CA ARG A 5 -17.53 -20.80 -4.17
C ARG A 5 -16.92 -19.57 -3.51
N GLY A 6 -16.12 -18.82 -4.27
CA GLY A 6 -15.28 -17.75 -3.71
C GLY A 6 -16.12 -16.70 -2.98
N LYS A 7 -15.86 -16.51 -1.69
CA LYS A 7 -16.43 -15.39 -0.92
C LYS A 7 -16.02 -14.06 -1.61
N LYS A 8 -17.00 -13.22 -1.92
CA LYS A 8 -16.83 -11.90 -2.57
C LYS A 8 -16.25 -10.84 -1.60
N ASN A 9 -15.24 -11.18 -0.82
CA ASN A 9 -14.65 -10.26 0.16
C ASN A 9 -13.57 -9.41 -0.53
N LYS A 10 -14.01 -8.49 -1.39
CA LYS A 10 -13.10 -7.53 -2.04
C LYS A 10 -12.42 -6.70 -0.96
N ARG A 11 -11.09 -6.80 -0.88
CA ARG A 11 -10.25 -6.00 0.01
C ARG A 11 -9.64 -4.86 -0.78
N TRP A 12 -9.62 -3.69 -0.16
CA TRP A 12 -8.95 -2.50 -0.65
C TRP A 12 -7.65 -2.30 0.12
N ILE A 13 -6.62 -1.87 -0.59
CA ILE A 13 -5.36 -1.42 -0.01
C ILE A 13 -5.34 0.08 -0.21
N ILE A 14 -5.31 0.84 0.88
CA ILE A 14 -5.16 2.29 0.85
C ILE A 14 -3.75 2.60 1.35
N LYS A 15 -2.97 3.37 0.59
CA LYS A 15 -1.57 3.68 0.88
C LYS A 15 -1.37 5.19 1.03
N ALA A 16 -0.45 5.55 1.91
CA ALA A 16 0.17 6.87 1.96
C ALA A 16 1.61 6.73 1.46
N VAL A 17 1.96 7.52 0.44
CA VAL A 17 3.27 7.49 -0.21
C VAL A 17 3.89 8.87 -0.10
N ASP A 18 5.13 8.92 0.36
CA ASP A 18 5.90 10.15 0.33
C ASP A 18 6.40 10.40 -1.10
N ARG A 19 6.12 11.59 -1.63
CA ARG A 19 6.49 11.98 -3.00
C ARG A 19 7.99 12.19 -3.15
N GLY A 20 8.65 12.71 -2.11
CA GLY A 20 10.08 13.03 -2.14
C GLY A 20 10.92 11.77 -2.24
N THR A 21 10.70 10.84 -1.30
CA THR A 21 11.42 9.56 -1.26
C THR A 21 10.83 8.48 -2.18
N ARG A 22 9.60 8.68 -2.68
CA ARG A 22 8.80 7.68 -3.42
C ARG A 22 8.56 6.39 -2.62
N ARG A 23 8.58 6.45 -1.29
CA ARG A 23 8.39 5.29 -0.40
C ARG A 23 6.97 5.26 0.16
N THR A 24 6.43 4.05 0.31
CA THR A 24 5.20 3.86 1.07
C THR A 24 5.48 4.10 2.55
N VAL A 25 4.83 5.10 3.13
CA VAL A 25 4.95 5.46 4.55
C VAL A 25 4.05 4.59 5.41
N ALA A 26 2.82 4.36 4.94
CA ALA A 26 1.85 3.53 5.62
C ALA A 26 0.85 2.93 4.63
N TRP A 27 0.24 1.82 5.02
CA TRP A 27 -0.91 1.26 4.32
C TRP A 27 -1.90 0.63 5.31
N VAL A 28 -3.13 0.46 4.84
CA VAL A 28 -4.19 -0.29 5.51
C VAL A 28 -4.89 -1.18 4.51
N ILE A 29 -5.42 -2.30 5.01
CA ILE A 29 -6.24 -3.23 4.25
C ILE A 29 -7.62 -3.23 4.89
N GLY A 30 -8.67 -3.21 4.06
CA GLY A 30 -10.03 -3.11 4.57
C GLY A 30 -11.07 -2.94 3.48
N GLY A 31 -12.17 -2.27 3.85
CA GLY A 31 -13.19 -1.83 2.92
C GLY A 31 -12.79 -0.54 2.20
N ARG A 32 -13.62 -0.12 1.24
CA ARG A 32 -13.55 1.22 0.65
C ARG A 32 -14.52 2.12 1.41
N ASP A 33 -14.14 2.46 2.63
CA ASP A 33 -14.96 3.24 3.55
C ASP A 33 -14.11 4.22 4.36
N THR A 34 -14.79 5.20 4.96
CA THR A 34 -14.16 6.25 5.77
C THR A 34 -13.48 5.69 7.01
N ALA A 35 -14.00 4.61 7.61
CA ALA A 35 -13.40 3.99 8.79
C ALA A 35 -12.02 3.39 8.47
N THR A 36 -11.90 2.72 7.32
CA THR A 36 -10.63 2.18 6.82
C THR A 36 -9.66 3.31 6.53
N PHE A 37 -10.10 4.41 5.90
CA PHE A 37 -9.23 5.56 5.67
C PHE A 37 -8.80 6.25 6.97
N LYS A 38 -9.68 6.36 7.97
CA LYS A 38 -9.33 6.90 9.30
C LYS A 38 -8.20 6.10 9.95
N ARG A 39 -8.23 4.76 9.86
CA ARG A 39 -7.10 3.90 10.31
C ARG A 39 -5.78 4.24 9.60
N LEU A 40 -5.82 4.63 8.32
CA LEU A 40 -4.61 5.07 7.61
C LEU A 40 -4.14 6.41 8.15
N TYR A 41 -5.05 7.38 8.28
CA TYR A 41 -4.73 8.69 8.82
C TYR A 41 -4.14 8.61 10.24
N ASP A 42 -4.71 7.77 11.10
CA ASP A 42 -4.18 7.54 12.45
C ASP A 42 -2.72 7.04 12.46
N LYS A 43 -2.27 6.33 11.43
CA LYS A 43 -0.87 5.92 11.29
C LYS A 43 0.05 7.06 10.88
N VAL A 44 -0.45 8.08 10.16
CA VAL A 44 0.37 9.16 9.58
C VAL A 44 0.12 10.53 10.20
N LYS A 45 -0.83 10.66 11.13
CA LYS A 45 -1.21 11.94 11.76
C LYS A 45 -0.08 12.61 12.54
N HIS A 46 0.93 11.84 12.95
CA HIS A 46 2.14 12.33 13.61
C HIS A 46 3.04 13.14 12.66
N LEU A 47 2.81 13.07 11.35
CA LEU A 47 3.45 13.93 10.36
C LEU A 47 2.74 15.29 10.39
N GLU A 48 3.31 16.24 11.11
CA GLU A 48 2.70 17.57 11.32
C GLU A 48 2.93 18.49 10.11
N ASN A 49 4.13 18.45 9.53
CA ASN A 49 4.57 19.34 8.44
C ASN A 49 4.43 18.70 7.05
N CYS A 50 3.27 18.10 6.75
CA CYS A 50 2.99 17.53 5.44
C CYS A 50 1.67 18.01 4.84
N ILE A 51 1.61 17.98 3.50
CA ILE A 51 0.41 18.23 2.71
C ILE A 51 -0.02 16.92 2.07
N PHE A 52 -1.29 16.56 2.25
CA PHE A 52 -1.90 15.38 1.66
C PHE A 52 -2.54 15.73 0.31
N TYR A 53 -2.13 15.00 -0.72
CA TYR A 53 -2.69 15.11 -2.07
C TYR A 53 -3.53 13.87 -2.36
N THR A 54 -4.80 14.05 -2.70
CA THR A 54 -5.71 12.93 -3.00
C THR A 54 -6.62 13.24 -4.18
N ASP A 55 -7.26 12.19 -4.72
CA ASP A 55 -8.42 12.38 -5.60
C ASP A 55 -9.65 12.86 -4.80
N ASP A 56 -10.74 13.14 -5.51
CA ASP A 56 -11.99 13.66 -4.94
C ASP A 56 -12.89 12.55 -4.39
N TRP A 57 -12.31 11.64 -3.58
CA TRP A 57 -13.10 10.68 -2.83
C TRP A 57 -13.50 11.27 -1.48
N ASP A 58 -14.80 11.46 -1.26
CA ASP A 58 -15.42 12.08 -0.06
C ASP A 58 -14.88 11.57 1.30
N ALA A 59 -14.45 10.31 1.38
CA ALA A 59 -13.83 9.78 2.59
C ALA A 59 -12.55 10.53 3.01
N PHE A 60 -11.78 11.05 2.04
CA PHE A 60 -10.56 11.81 2.30
C PHE A 60 -10.87 13.14 2.95
N SER A 61 -11.78 13.92 2.38
CA SER A 61 -12.20 15.24 2.88
C SER A 61 -12.86 15.17 4.26
N LYS A 62 -13.46 14.04 4.62
CA LYS A 62 -14.06 13.80 5.95
C LYS A 62 -13.04 13.53 7.07
N VAL A 63 -11.82 13.13 6.73
CA VAL A 63 -10.82 12.67 7.71
C VAL A 63 -9.59 13.56 7.73
N LEU A 64 -9.15 14.07 6.57
CA LEU A 64 -7.98 14.93 6.49
C LEU A 64 -8.29 16.35 6.99
N PRO A 65 -7.32 17.03 7.64
CA PRO A 65 -7.45 18.44 7.96
C PRO A 65 -7.54 19.28 6.69
N LYS A 66 -8.52 20.19 6.62
CA LYS A 66 -8.81 21.01 5.43
C LYS A 66 -7.63 21.90 5.02
N ASP A 67 -6.87 22.38 5.99
CA ASP A 67 -5.65 23.20 5.84
C ASP A 67 -4.46 22.40 5.27
N ARG A 68 -4.50 21.07 5.35
CA ARG A 68 -3.43 20.17 4.89
C ARG A 68 -3.86 19.24 3.77
N HIS A 69 -5.00 19.50 3.14
CA HIS A 69 -5.59 18.62 2.12
C HIS A 69 -5.78 19.36 0.79
N ILE A 70 -5.08 18.88 -0.25
CA ILE A 70 -5.22 19.36 -1.62
C ILE A 70 -5.88 18.25 -2.45
N ILE A 71 -7.05 18.57 -3.01
CA ILE A 71 -7.80 17.67 -3.89
C ILE A 71 -7.41 17.95 -5.33
N GLY A 72 -7.05 16.92 -6.07
CA GLY A 72 -6.80 17.03 -7.51
C GLY A 72 -5.95 15.90 -8.05
N LYS A 73 -5.76 15.92 -9.38
CA LYS A 73 -4.88 14.98 -10.09
C LYS A 73 -3.42 15.44 -10.11
N ALA A 74 -3.16 16.69 -9.71
CA ALA A 74 -1.80 17.18 -9.57
C ALA A 74 -1.10 16.38 -8.46
N HIS A 75 0.08 15.86 -8.77
CA HIS A 75 0.94 15.12 -7.85
C HIS A 75 0.47 13.71 -7.42
N THR A 76 -0.51 13.10 -8.09
CA THR A 76 -0.91 11.69 -7.85
C THR A 76 -0.09 10.66 -8.62
N ILE A 77 0.79 11.11 -9.53
CA ILE A 77 1.60 10.22 -10.39
C ILE A 77 2.42 9.22 -9.55
N THR A 78 3.00 9.65 -8.43
CA THR A 78 3.83 8.78 -7.58
C THR A 78 3.03 7.63 -6.99
N ILE A 79 1.83 7.89 -6.47
CA ILE A 79 0.98 6.85 -5.88
C ILE A 79 0.41 5.92 -6.96
N GLU A 80 0.09 6.45 -8.15
CA GLU A 80 -0.34 5.65 -9.30
C GLU A 80 0.76 4.70 -9.77
N GLN A 81 1.99 5.19 -9.89
CA GLN A 81 3.17 4.38 -10.24
C GLN A 81 3.43 3.30 -9.19
N ASP A 82 3.41 3.65 -7.90
CA ASP A 82 3.59 2.66 -6.82
C ASP A 82 2.46 1.60 -6.83
N ASN A 83 1.20 2.00 -7.03
CA ASN A 83 0.08 1.06 -7.21
C ASN A 83 0.26 0.15 -8.43
N SER A 84 0.86 0.65 -9.51
CA SER A 84 1.20 -0.14 -10.69
C SER A 84 2.30 -1.15 -10.38
N ASN A 85 3.42 -0.70 -9.79
CA ASN A 85 4.56 -1.55 -9.42
C ASN A 85 4.16 -2.64 -8.43
N THR A 86 3.37 -2.29 -7.42
CA THR A 86 2.82 -3.27 -6.45
C THR A 86 2.08 -4.39 -7.18
N ARG A 87 1.23 -4.07 -8.17
CA ARG A 87 0.47 -5.07 -8.95
C ARG A 87 1.35 -5.87 -9.91
N HIS A 88 2.36 -5.23 -10.48
CA HIS A 88 3.31 -5.87 -11.40
C HIS A 88 4.14 -6.94 -10.68
N HIS A 89 4.75 -6.58 -9.55
CA HIS A 89 5.66 -7.47 -8.83
C HIS A 89 4.95 -8.46 -7.90
N LEU A 90 3.89 -8.02 -7.21
CA LEU A 90 3.10 -8.92 -6.38
C LEU A 90 2.05 -9.62 -7.24
N GLY A 91 2.43 -10.77 -7.80
CA GLY A 91 1.50 -11.65 -8.54
C GLY A 91 0.25 -12.02 -7.74
N ARG A 92 0.30 -11.91 -6.41
CA ARG A 92 -0.86 -12.01 -5.50
C ARG A 92 -1.99 -11.04 -5.81
N MET A 93 -1.65 -9.84 -6.29
CA MET A 93 -2.60 -8.77 -6.57
C MET A 93 -3.24 -8.88 -7.96
N THR A 94 -2.73 -9.75 -8.83
CA THR A 94 -3.17 -9.89 -10.23
C THR A 94 -3.68 -11.29 -10.58
N ARG A 95 -3.07 -12.36 -10.05
CA ARG A 95 -3.37 -13.75 -10.43
C ARG A 95 -4.32 -14.44 -9.45
N ARG A 96 -5.62 -14.15 -9.56
CA ARG A 96 -6.68 -14.77 -8.74
C ARG A 96 -6.68 -16.30 -8.78
N THR A 97 -6.27 -16.91 -9.89
CA THR A 97 -6.24 -18.37 -10.06
C THR A 97 -5.08 -19.05 -9.34
N LYS A 98 -3.96 -18.34 -9.13
CA LYS A 98 -2.79 -18.85 -8.40
C LYS A 98 -2.85 -18.55 -6.89
N VAL A 99 -3.62 -17.54 -6.51
CA VAL A 99 -3.71 -17.09 -5.12
C VAL A 99 -5.05 -17.46 -4.54
N VAL A 100 -5.02 -18.49 -3.68
CA VAL A 100 -6.20 -19.05 -3.03
C VAL A 100 -6.58 -18.32 -1.73
N SER A 101 -5.66 -17.58 -1.11
CA SER A 101 -5.91 -16.87 0.16
C SER A 101 -5.93 -15.34 0.00
N GLN A 102 -7.07 -14.74 0.36
CA GLN A 102 -7.29 -13.29 0.47
C GLN A 102 -7.30 -12.83 1.95
N LYS A 103 -6.63 -13.56 2.84
CA LYS A 103 -6.48 -13.16 4.25
C LYS A 103 -5.72 -11.84 4.35
N GLU A 104 -6.19 -10.95 5.22
CA GLU A 104 -5.59 -9.63 5.45
C GLU A 104 -4.11 -9.75 5.87
N GLU A 105 -3.80 -10.69 6.74
CA GLU A 105 -2.43 -11.01 7.18
C GLU A 105 -1.49 -11.31 6.01
N MET A 106 -1.94 -12.11 5.03
CA MET A 106 -1.10 -12.49 3.88
C MET A 106 -0.89 -11.32 2.93
N ILE A 107 -1.92 -10.48 2.73
CA ILE A 107 -1.81 -9.25 1.95
C ILE A 107 -0.84 -8.31 2.65
N HIS A 108 -0.96 -8.15 3.97
CA HIS A 108 -0.08 -7.32 4.78
C HIS A 108 1.37 -7.79 4.72
N ALA A 109 1.65 -9.07 4.93
CA ALA A 109 3.00 -9.63 4.85
C ALA A 109 3.62 -9.43 3.45
N SER A 110 2.83 -9.63 2.39
CA SER A 110 3.30 -9.42 1.00
C SER A 110 3.68 -7.96 0.75
N LEU A 111 2.86 -7.02 1.21
CA LEU A 111 3.15 -5.58 1.10
C LEU A 111 4.35 -5.17 1.93
N LYS A 112 4.49 -5.70 3.16
CA LYS A 112 5.62 -5.42 4.04
C LYS A 112 6.93 -5.87 3.39
N LEU A 113 6.97 -7.08 2.85
CA LEU A 113 8.15 -7.61 2.15
C LEU A 113 8.47 -6.78 0.91
N TRP A 114 7.46 -6.43 0.11
CA TRP A 114 7.63 -5.54 -1.04
C TRP A 114 8.26 -4.20 -0.66
N CYS A 115 7.68 -3.50 0.33
CA CYS A 115 8.19 -2.20 0.76
C CYS A 115 9.62 -2.29 1.31
N ALA A 116 9.93 -3.36 2.06
CA ALA A 116 11.27 -3.60 2.58
C ALA A 116 12.29 -3.84 1.47
N LEU A 117 11.98 -4.69 0.49
CA LEU A 117 12.89 -5.02 -0.61
C LEU A 117 13.05 -3.88 -1.63
N THR A 118 12.12 -2.92 -1.65
CA THR A 118 12.28 -1.69 -2.45
C THR A 118 13.18 -0.65 -1.79
N ASP A 119 13.55 -0.82 -0.51
CA ASP A 119 14.58 0.01 0.10
C ASP A 119 15.97 -0.51 -0.32
N PRO A 120 16.80 0.31 -1.01
CA PRO A 120 18.12 -0.11 -1.47
C PRO A 120 19.07 -0.55 -0.35
N THR A 121 18.94 0.02 0.86
CA THR A 121 19.78 -0.37 2.00
C THR A 121 19.42 -1.78 2.46
N VAL A 122 18.14 -1.99 2.78
CA VAL A 122 17.61 -3.29 3.19
C VAL A 122 17.87 -4.36 2.12
N PHE A 123 17.67 -4.03 0.85
CA PHE A 123 17.93 -4.96 -0.25
C PHE A 123 19.40 -5.39 -0.31
N LYS A 124 20.35 -4.45 -0.16
CA LYS A 124 21.79 -4.77 -0.15
C LYS A 124 22.17 -5.68 1.02
N ASP A 125 21.59 -5.47 2.20
CA ASP A 125 21.87 -6.30 3.38
C ASP A 125 21.43 -7.76 3.14
N TYR A 126 20.23 -7.95 2.59
CA TYR A 126 19.75 -9.28 2.23
C TYR A 126 20.52 -9.89 1.07
N GLN A 127 20.91 -9.09 0.08
CA GLN A 127 21.74 -9.55 -1.03
C GLN A 127 23.09 -10.06 -0.53
N SER A 128 23.75 -9.32 0.37
CA SER A 128 25.02 -9.74 0.97
C SER A 128 24.87 -11.05 1.74
N THR A 129 23.82 -11.16 2.56
CA THR A 129 23.52 -12.36 3.34
C THR A 129 23.21 -13.57 2.44
N PHE A 130 22.53 -13.34 1.33
CA PHE A 130 22.23 -14.41 0.36
C PHE A 130 23.49 -14.87 -0.38
N LEU A 131 24.32 -13.93 -0.82
CA LEU A 131 25.57 -14.25 -1.51
C LEU A 131 26.56 -14.99 -0.62
N SER A 132 26.56 -14.73 0.70
CA SER A 132 27.40 -15.47 1.65
C SER A 132 27.00 -16.94 1.83
N ILE A 133 25.86 -17.38 1.28
CA ILE A 133 25.49 -18.82 1.26
C ILE A 133 26.29 -19.56 0.17
N PHE A 134 26.72 -18.85 -0.87
CA PHE A 134 27.40 -19.41 -2.04
C PHE A 134 28.92 -19.20 -2.05
N MET A 135 29.46 -18.51 -1.05
CA MET A 135 30.90 -18.32 -0.81
C MET A 135 31.33 -19.17 0.37
#